data_AF-A0A1F2VUQ9-F1
#
_entry.id   AF-A0A1F2VUQ9-F1
#
_cell.length_a   1.000
_cell.length_b   1.000
_cell.length_c   1.000
_cell.angle_alpha   90.00
_cell.angle_beta   90.00
_cell.angle_gamma   90.00
#
_symmetry.space_group_name_H-M   'P 1'
#
loop_
_entity.id
_entity.type
_entity.pdbx_description
1 polymer ?
#
loop_
_entity_poly.entity_id
_entity_poly.type
_entity_poly.pdbx_seq_one_letter_code
_entity_poly.pdbx_strand_id
1 'polypeptide(L)'
;MRLKIHGGTVADGAASLCTTCRSATIIRGARLSNEIISCGKRVVRDEITFSVTSCTGYSDRRRPSLYDLEDIAWVLRSDARTKKIGFVRARDLKAAERHILDDDDWA
;
A
#
# COMPACT_ATOMS: atom_id res chain seq x y z
N MET A 1 -29.01 -38.83 0.56
CA MET A 1 -28.50 -37.96 -0.53
C MET A 1 -27.08 -37.56 -0.15
N ARG A 2 -26.04 -37.91 -0.94
CA ARG A 2 -24.63 -37.58 -0.64
C ARG A 2 -24.22 -36.36 -1.46
N LEU A 3 -23.96 -35.23 -0.80
CA LEU A 3 -23.46 -34.02 -1.45
C LEU A 3 -22.00 -34.26 -1.85
N LYS A 4 -21.70 -34.29 -3.15
CA LYS A 4 -20.32 -34.32 -3.65
C LYS A 4 -19.87 -32.89 -3.87
N ILE A 5 -18.89 -32.44 -3.10
CA ILE A 5 -18.26 -31.13 -3.27
C ILE A 5 -17.14 -31.30 -4.29
N HIS A 6 -17.23 -30.57 -5.41
CA HIS A 6 -16.20 -30.51 -6.44
C HIS A 6 -15.44 -29.18 -6.32
N GLY A 7 -14.10 -29.22 -6.38
CA GLY A 7 -13.26 -28.01 -6.31
C GLY A 7 -12.99 -27.44 -4.91
N GLY A 8 -13.23 -28.21 -3.85
CA GLY A 8 -12.93 -27.78 -2.47
C GLY A 8 -11.45 -27.91 -2.07
N THR A 9 -10.69 -28.74 -2.77
CA THR A 9 -9.24 -28.94 -2.55
C THR A 9 -8.50 -28.20 -3.64
N VAL A 10 -7.56 -27.33 -3.25
CA VAL A 10 -6.67 -26.62 -4.18
C VAL A 10 -5.92 -27.65 -5.03
N ALA A 11 -5.84 -27.44 -6.34
CA ALA A 11 -5.10 -28.32 -7.23
C ALA A 11 -3.60 -28.32 -6.85
N ASP A 12 -2.98 -29.49 -6.81
CA ASP A 12 -1.56 -29.64 -6.51
C ASP A 12 -0.73 -28.78 -7.48
N GLY A 13 0.04 -27.84 -6.91
CA GLY A 13 0.88 -26.91 -7.67
C GLY A 13 0.24 -25.57 -8.06
N ALA A 14 -1.03 -25.32 -7.69
CA ALA A 14 -1.61 -23.99 -7.87
C ALA A 14 -0.92 -22.95 -6.96
N ALA A 15 -0.58 -21.78 -7.51
CA ALA A 15 0.01 -20.69 -6.74
C ALA A 15 -0.99 -20.19 -5.67
N SER A 16 -0.48 -19.86 -4.49
CA SER A 16 -1.31 -19.26 -3.44
C SER A 16 -1.90 -17.93 -3.90
N LEU A 17 -3.22 -17.75 -3.74
CA LEU A 17 -3.91 -16.48 -4.04
C LEU A 17 -3.36 -15.30 -3.24
N CYS A 18 -2.68 -15.57 -2.11
CA CYS A 18 -2.04 -14.54 -1.30
C CYS A 18 -0.89 -13.86 -2.06
N THR A 19 -0.29 -14.53 -3.05
CA THR A 19 0.77 -13.92 -3.88
C THR A 19 0.26 -12.80 -4.78
N THR A 20 -1.03 -12.82 -5.12
CA THR A 20 -1.70 -11.82 -5.97
C THR A 20 -2.65 -10.92 -5.19
N CYS A 21 -2.78 -11.10 -3.88
CA CYS A 21 -3.69 -10.33 -3.05
C CYS A 21 -3.11 -8.94 -2.76
N ARG A 22 -3.89 -7.88 -3.03
CA ARG A 22 -3.51 -6.48 -2.79
C ARG A 22 -3.14 -6.22 -1.33
N SER A 23 -3.91 -6.81 -0.40
CA SER A 23 -3.69 -6.63 1.03
C SER A 23 -2.71 -7.66 1.62
N ALA A 24 -1.96 -8.41 0.81
CA ALA A 24 -0.99 -9.36 1.33
C ALA A 24 0.38 -8.72 1.57
N THR A 25 0.98 -9.07 2.70
CA THR A 25 2.38 -8.75 3.00
C THR A 25 3.23 -10.00 2.78
N ILE A 26 4.20 -9.90 1.89
CA ILE A 26 5.12 -10.99 1.54
C ILE A 26 6.54 -10.56 1.89
N ILE A 27 7.18 -11.31 2.79
CA ILE A 27 8.54 -11.06 3.28
C ILE A 27 9.40 -12.24 2.86
N ARG A 28 10.50 -11.97 2.15
CA ARG A 28 11.46 -12.97 1.70
C ARG A 28 12.85 -12.63 2.22
N GLY A 29 13.58 -13.66 2.62
CA GLY A 29 15.00 -13.59 2.94
C GLY A 29 15.88 -14.17 1.83
N ALA A 30 17.16 -14.38 2.14
CA ALA A 30 18.12 -14.90 1.17
C ALA A 30 17.93 -16.40 0.84
N ARG A 31 17.25 -17.16 1.69
CA ARG A 31 17.00 -18.60 1.51
C ARG A 31 15.54 -18.84 1.12
N LEU A 32 15.28 -19.90 0.36
CA LEU A 32 13.93 -20.34 0.01
C LEU A 32 13.05 -20.65 1.23
N SER A 33 13.66 -21.10 2.34
CA SER A 33 12.96 -21.34 3.62
C SER A 33 12.53 -20.06 4.33
N ASN A 34 13.08 -18.91 3.94
CA ASN A 34 12.85 -17.64 4.61
C ASN A 34 11.76 -16.88 3.86
N GLU A 35 10.53 -17.38 3.92
CA GLU A 35 9.36 -16.72 3.34
C GLU A 35 8.23 -16.66 4.36
N ILE A 36 7.66 -15.46 4.52
CA ILE A 36 6.47 -15.21 5.33
C ILE A 36 5.44 -14.56 4.42
N ILE A 37 4.28 -15.20 4.26
CA ILE A 37 3.14 -14.67 3.51
C ILE A 37 1.99 -14.47 4.49
N SER A 38 1.54 -13.22 4.61
CA SER A 38 0.35 -12.87 5.37
C SER A 38 -0.71 -12.28 4.46
N CYS A 39 -1.91 -12.85 4.49
CA CYS A 39 -3.04 -12.33 3.76
C CYS A 39 -3.97 -11.56 4.72
N GLY A 40 -4.12 -10.26 4.49
CA GLY A 40 -5.04 -9.41 5.24
C GLY A 40 -4.45 -8.05 5.57
N LYS A 41 -5.30 -7.06 5.84
CA LYS A 41 -4.89 -5.67 6.16
C LYS A 41 -3.97 -5.57 7.40
N ARG A 42 -3.89 -6.61 8.23
CA ARG A 42 -3.07 -6.61 9.44
C ARG A 42 -1.69 -7.20 9.13
N VAL A 43 -0.67 -6.37 9.19
CA VAL A 43 0.73 -6.80 9.12
C VAL A 43 0.99 -7.84 10.22
N VAL A 44 1.64 -8.94 9.84
CA VAL A 44 2.14 -9.93 10.79
C VAL A 44 3.11 -9.25 11.74
N ARG A 45 2.79 -9.31 13.03
CA ARG A 45 3.64 -8.81 14.13
C ARG A 45 4.67 -9.84 14.57
N ASP A 46 4.84 -10.92 13.82
CA ASP A 46 5.85 -11.91 14.15
C ASP A 46 7.22 -11.28 13.97
N GLU A 47 8.09 -11.56 14.93
CA GLU A 47 9.46 -11.10 14.90
C GLU A 47 10.17 -11.74 13.70
N ILE A 48 10.73 -10.91 12.82
CA ILE A 48 11.44 -11.41 11.65
C ILE A 48 12.81 -11.91 12.11
N THR A 49 12.96 -13.24 12.15
CA THR A 49 14.17 -13.91 12.67
C THR A 49 15.30 -14.07 11.63
N PHE A 50 15.13 -13.52 10.43
CA PHE A 50 16.10 -13.64 9.33
C PHE A 50 16.31 -12.32 8.59
N SER A 51 17.44 -12.21 7.88
CA SER A 51 17.72 -11.05 7.04
C SER A 51 16.79 -11.00 5.83
N VAL A 52 15.98 -9.93 5.74
CA VAL A 52 15.03 -9.69 4.66
C VAL A 52 15.74 -9.14 3.43
N THR A 53 15.45 -9.72 2.27
CA THR A 53 15.93 -9.28 0.96
C THR A 53 14.84 -8.64 0.11
N SER A 54 13.58 -9.00 0.36
CA SER A 54 12.42 -8.44 -0.34
C SER A 54 11.22 -8.39 0.61
N CYS A 55 10.51 -7.27 0.63
CA CYS A 55 9.26 -7.12 1.38
C CYS A 55 8.28 -6.27 0.57
N THR A 56 7.05 -6.74 0.35
CA THR A 56 6.03 -5.97 -0.38
C THR A 56 5.54 -4.75 0.40
N GLY A 57 5.64 -4.78 1.74
CA GLY A 57 5.36 -3.64 2.61
C GLY A 57 6.57 -2.73 2.86
N TYR A 58 7.68 -2.90 2.13
CA TYR A 58 8.87 -2.06 2.32
C TYR A 58 8.61 -0.63 1.84
N SER A 59 8.82 0.34 2.73
CA SER A 59 8.85 1.76 2.42
C SER A 59 10.27 2.30 2.63
N ASP A 60 10.90 2.79 1.56
CA ASP A 60 12.28 3.30 1.61
C ASP A 60 12.31 4.67 2.30
N ARG A 61 12.88 4.73 3.51
CA ARG A 61 13.02 5.96 4.29
C ARG A 61 13.84 7.06 3.59
N ARG A 62 14.65 6.71 2.57
CA ARG A 62 15.40 7.72 1.78
C ARG A 62 14.52 8.43 0.76
N ARG A 63 13.32 7.91 0.50
CA ARG A 63 12.33 8.53 -0.37
C ARG A 63 11.31 9.29 0.49
N PRO A 64 10.84 10.45 0.03
CA PRO A 64 9.76 11.14 0.71
C PRO A 64 8.51 10.25 0.72
N SER A 65 7.79 10.26 1.83
CA SER A 65 6.47 9.65 1.92
C SER A 65 5.47 10.42 1.04
N LEU A 66 4.30 9.84 0.78
CA LEU A 66 3.22 10.54 0.08
C LEU A 66 2.86 11.86 0.79
N TYR A 67 2.79 11.83 2.12
CA TYR A 67 2.58 13.02 2.94
C TYR A 67 3.67 14.08 2.76
N ASP A 68 4.95 13.65 2.74
CA ASP A 68 6.07 14.58 2.51
C ASP A 68 6.02 15.21 1.12
N LEU A 69 5.59 14.44 0.11
CA LEU A 69 5.39 14.92 -1.25
C LEU A 69 4.24 15.93 -1.35
N GLU A 70 3.15 15.68 -0.64
CA GLU A 70 2.01 16.60 -0.55
C GLU A 70 2.41 17.94 0.08
N ASP A 71 3.21 17.93 1.16
CA ASP A 71 3.63 19.17 1.83
C ASP A 71 4.44 20.09 0.89
N ILE A 72 5.31 19.50 0.06
CA ILE A 72 6.17 20.24 -0.88
C ILE A 72 5.51 20.46 -2.24
N ALA A 73 4.30 19.95 -2.48
CA ALA A 73 3.63 20.06 -3.76
C ALA A 73 3.23 21.51 -4.07
N TRP A 74 3.37 21.87 -5.35
CA TRP A 74 2.81 23.09 -5.91
C TRP A 74 1.42 22.79 -6.48
N VAL A 75 0.40 23.36 -5.84
CA VAL A 75 -0.99 23.23 -6.24
C VAL A 75 -1.33 24.34 -7.23
N LEU A 76 -1.84 23.98 -8.41
CA LEU A 76 -2.35 24.95 -9.37
C LEU A 76 -3.74 25.43 -8.92
N ARG A 77 -3.86 26.72 -8.63
CA ARG A 77 -5.15 27.37 -8.38
C ARG A 77 -5.60 28.07 -9.66
N SER A 78 -6.82 27.77 -10.07
CA SER A 78 -7.54 28.47 -11.15
C SER A 78 -8.92 28.87 -10.64
N ASP A 79 -8.97 29.67 -9.58
CA ASP A 79 -10.24 30.19 -9.07
C ASP A 79 -10.55 31.53 -9.74
N ALA A 80 -11.49 31.49 -10.68
CA ALA A 80 -11.96 32.65 -11.42
C ALA A 80 -12.69 33.68 -10.51
N ARG A 81 -13.27 33.25 -9.39
CA ARG A 81 -14.04 34.12 -8.48
C ARG A 81 -13.12 34.95 -7.59
N THR A 82 -12.00 34.38 -7.13
CA THR A 82 -11.01 35.10 -6.31
C THR A 82 -9.90 35.76 -7.12
N LYS A 83 -9.90 35.61 -8.46
CA LYS A 83 -8.86 36.10 -9.39
C LYS A 83 -7.44 35.63 -9.03
N LYS A 84 -7.30 34.53 -8.28
CA LYS A 84 -6.01 33.94 -7.94
C LYS A 84 -5.75 32.78 -8.90
N ILE A 85 -4.91 33.06 -9.89
CA ILE A 85 -4.43 32.08 -10.86
C ILE A 85 -2.92 31.92 -10.62
N GLY A 86 -2.46 30.70 -10.38
CA GLY A 86 -1.04 30.39 -10.22
C GLY A 86 -0.75 29.19 -9.33
N PHE A 87 0.54 28.88 -9.19
CA PHE A 87 1.02 27.83 -8.32
C PHE A 87 1.15 28.34 -6.87
N VAL A 88 0.59 27.61 -5.92
CA VAL A 88 0.71 27.87 -4.48
C VAL A 88 1.21 26.62 -3.78
N ARG A 89 1.99 26.76 -2.71
CA ARG A 89 2.45 25.59 -1.96
C ARG A 89 1.29 25.02 -1.15
N ALA A 90 1.19 23.69 -1.07
CA ALA A 90 0.10 23.02 -0.37
C ALA A 90 -0.01 23.46 1.11
N ARG A 91 1.13 23.63 1.79
CA ARG A 91 1.18 24.13 3.18
C ARG A 91 0.56 25.52 3.39
N ASP A 92 0.60 26.38 2.38
CA ASP A 92 0.06 27.75 2.45
C ASP A 92 -1.48 27.77 2.24
N LEU A 93 -2.09 26.63 1.88
CA LEU A 93 -3.53 26.48 1.75
C LEU A 93 -4.22 26.37 3.11
N LYS A 94 -5.42 26.93 3.21
CA LYS A 94 -6.32 26.69 4.35
C LYS A 94 -6.71 25.21 4.37
N ALA A 95 -6.96 24.65 5.55
CA ALA A 95 -7.32 23.24 5.71
C ALA A 95 -8.51 22.82 4.82
N ALA A 96 -9.54 23.67 4.70
CA ALA A 96 -10.71 23.42 3.85
C ALA A 96 -10.42 23.41 2.34
N GLU A 97 -9.24 23.89 1.91
CA GLU A 97 -8.82 23.96 0.52
C GLU A 97 -7.70 22.95 0.20
N ARG A 98 -7.21 22.21 1.20
CA ARG A 98 -6.24 21.13 0.99
C ARG A 98 -6.99 19.91 0.45
N HIS A 99 -6.55 19.41 -0.68
CA HIS A 99 -6.99 18.11 -1.17
C HIS A 99 -6.27 17.05 -0.34
N ILE A 100 -6.98 16.42 0.58
CA ILE A 100 -6.49 15.27 1.34
C ILE A 100 -6.88 14.06 0.50
N LEU A 101 -5.90 13.26 0.09
CA LEU A 101 -6.18 11.93 -0.46
C LEU A 101 -6.70 11.09 0.71
N ASP A 102 -7.95 10.64 0.65
CA ASP A 102 -8.49 9.77 1.69
C ASP A 102 -7.67 8.47 1.69
N ASP A 103 -7.14 8.08 2.86
CA ASP A 103 -6.33 6.88 3.06
C ASP A 103 -7.07 5.58 2.64
N ASP A 104 -8.40 5.65 2.48
CA ASP A 104 -9.26 4.54 2.07
C ASP A 104 -9.34 4.31 0.56
N ASP A 105 -8.88 5.24 -0.29
CA ASP A 105 -8.93 5.09 -1.77
C ASP A 105 -7.91 4.06 -2.31
N TRP A 106 -7.02 3.57 -1.46
CA TRP A 106 -6.00 2.57 -1.81
C TRP A 106 -6.22 1.18 -1.19
N ALA A 107 -7.40 0.91 -0.61
CA ALA A 107 -7.76 -0.41 -0.06
C ALA A 107 -8.07 -1.47 -1.12
#